data_AF-A0A2Z3GWJ5-F1
#
_entry.id   AF-A0A2Z3GWJ5-F1
#
_cell.length_a   1.000
_cell.length_b   1.000
_cell.length_c   1.000
_cell.angle_alpha   90.00
_cell.angle_beta   90.00
_cell.angle_gamma   90.00
#
_symmetry.space_group_name_H-M   'P 1'
#
loop_
_entity.id
_entity.type
_entity.pdbx_description
1 polymer ?
#
loop_
_entity_poly.entity_id
_entity_poly.type
_entity_poly.pdbx_seq_one_letter_code
_entity_poly.pdbx_strand_id
1 'polypeptide(L)'
;MPQPPFDVVWTAEYVRALAPRAAPSARKVLAQGGLQAVEPTADGRGWWGECRAPVGGYQVTVRRGWDRLNCRCDCPSPTAPCAHALALLLHLVEHPELRATAGAPEPPPGDFEALLRAVFASPDDDTPRLVFADYLDENGQPDRATLIRLQCEQARLRANSNRYKELARLIGRLAPDIRKRTGVFPYAERYTGMRYAFRRGFLHLIGRFKPFDLDTAPARFVNLFRDGWVESVRTTVADGSGLAAGWGALLARVAELDTSARPHGNAMPALIAATAAARASGRLVRFTVHKQDQGLFNWLALLRDYERKPDPPAGLRADRGEDGAGTPPPEADR
;
A
#
# COMPACT_ATOMS: atom_id res chain seq x y z
N MET A 1 -16.10 -37.04 1.12
CA MET A 1 -16.52 -36.60 2.46
C MET A 1 -16.36 -35.10 2.55
N PRO A 2 -17.34 -34.33 3.05
CA PRO A 2 -17.13 -32.92 3.32
C PRO A 2 -16.02 -32.78 4.39
N GLN A 3 -15.01 -31.96 4.08
CA GLN A 3 -13.92 -31.65 5.01
C GLN A 3 -14.52 -30.93 6.23
N PRO A 4 -14.12 -31.27 7.47
CA PRO A 4 -14.58 -30.55 8.65
C PRO A 4 -14.19 -29.06 8.53
N PRO A 5 -14.93 -28.13 9.17
CA PRO A 5 -14.57 -26.72 9.18
C PRO A 5 -13.12 -26.55 9.64
N PHE A 6 -12.37 -25.67 8.98
CA PHE A 6 -10.93 -25.48 9.18
C PHE A 6 -10.54 -25.25 10.66
N ASP A 7 -11.48 -24.74 11.46
CA ASP A 7 -11.32 -24.41 12.87
C ASP A 7 -11.42 -25.63 13.81
N VAL A 8 -11.94 -26.77 13.34
CA VAL A 8 -12.17 -27.99 14.16
C VAL A 8 -10.91 -28.87 14.29
N VAL A 9 -9.92 -28.71 13.40
CA VAL A 9 -8.72 -29.58 13.32
C VAL A 9 -7.47 -28.96 13.97
N TRP A 10 -7.52 -27.68 14.33
CA TRP A 10 -6.34 -26.90 14.69
C TRP A 10 -6.01 -26.93 16.20
N THR A 11 -5.69 -28.11 16.74
CA THR A 11 -5.26 -28.31 18.13
C THR A 11 -3.74 -28.13 18.32
N ALA A 12 -3.28 -27.95 19.56
CA ALA A 12 -1.85 -27.87 19.86
C ALA A 12 -1.11 -29.17 19.51
N GLU A 13 -1.76 -30.32 19.65
CA GLU A 13 -1.22 -31.62 19.25
C GLU A 13 -1.04 -31.72 17.73
N TYR A 14 -2.08 -31.37 16.97
CA TYR A 14 -2.03 -31.31 15.51
C TYR A 14 -0.90 -30.41 15.03
N VAL A 15 -0.78 -29.20 15.59
CA VAL A 15 0.29 -28.27 15.23
C VAL A 15 1.66 -28.87 15.50
N ARG A 16 1.90 -29.43 16.69
CA ARG A 16 3.19 -30.07 17.03
C ARG A 16 3.51 -31.23 16.09
N ALA A 17 2.51 -31.98 15.63
CA ALA A 17 2.68 -33.07 14.69
C ALA A 17 3.10 -32.61 13.29
N LEU A 18 2.83 -31.36 12.90
CA LEU A 18 3.29 -30.80 11.61
C LEU A 18 4.83 -30.74 11.50
N ALA A 19 5.52 -30.52 12.61
CA ALA A 19 6.99 -30.53 12.65
C ALA A 19 7.52 -30.93 14.04
N PRO A 20 7.52 -32.24 14.38
CA PRO A 20 7.88 -32.71 15.72
C PRO A 20 9.30 -32.32 16.14
N ARG A 21 10.24 -32.29 15.19
CA ARG A 21 11.63 -31.87 15.42
C ARG A 21 11.76 -30.39 15.75
N ALA A 22 10.87 -29.54 15.24
CA ALA A 22 10.89 -28.11 15.49
C ALA A 22 10.06 -27.71 16.73
N ALA A 23 9.18 -28.59 17.23
CA ALA A 23 8.25 -28.29 18.33
C ALA A 23 8.92 -27.86 19.66
N PRO A 24 10.03 -28.46 20.12
CA PRO A 24 10.74 -27.97 21.30
C PRO A 24 11.26 -26.54 21.10
N SER A 25 11.87 -26.27 19.95
CA SER A 25 12.40 -24.94 19.61
C SER A 25 11.30 -23.89 19.44
N ALA A 26 10.15 -24.27 18.86
CA ALA A 26 8.99 -23.39 18.73
C ALA A 26 8.44 -22.95 20.09
N ARG A 27 8.31 -23.88 21.04
CA ARG A 27 7.92 -23.55 22.42
C ARG A 27 8.92 -22.63 23.10
N LYS A 28 10.23 -22.84 22.85
CA LYS A 28 11.28 -21.96 23.37
C LYS A 28 11.16 -20.54 22.80
N VAL A 29 10.85 -20.39 21.51
CA VAL A 29 10.60 -19.09 20.88
C VAL A 29 9.45 -18.37 21.60
N LEU A 30 8.32 -19.04 21.86
CA LEU A 30 7.20 -18.43 22.59
C LEU A 30 7.56 -18.07 24.04
N ALA A 31 8.15 -19.01 24.78
CA ALA A 31 8.52 -18.82 26.19
C ALA A 31 9.51 -17.67 26.40
N GLN A 32 10.35 -17.37 25.42
CA GLN A 32 11.34 -16.29 25.48
C GLN A 32 10.82 -14.95 24.96
N GLY A 33 9.52 -14.84 24.63
CA GLY A 33 8.95 -13.66 23.97
C GLY A 33 9.63 -13.40 22.62
N GLY A 34 9.99 -14.48 21.94
CA GLY A 34 10.64 -14.46 20.64
C GLY A 34 9.68 -14.04 19.55
N LEU A 35 8.40 -14.44 19.59
CA LEU A 35 7.37 -13.93 18.67
C LEU A 35 6.93 -12.53 19.13
N GLN A 36 7.32 -11.50 18.39
CA GLN A 36 7.20 -10.08 18.77
C GLN A 36 5.92 -9.41 18.25
N ALA A 37 5.33 -9.94 17.17
CA ALA A 37 4.11 -9.42 16.57
C ALA A 37 3.36 -10.53 15.83
N VAL A 38 2.03 -10.47 15.84
CA VAL A 38 1.12 -11.36 15.10
C VAL A 38 -0.05 -10.54 14.59
N GLU A 39 -0.29 -10.58 13.28
CA GLU A 39 -1.31 -9.78 12.60
C GLU A 39 -1.87 -10.54 11.38
N PRO A 40 -3.07 -10.20 10.90
CA PRO A 40 -3.58 -10.75 9.66
C PRO A 40 -2.72 -10.30 8.46
N THR A 41 -2.67 -11.13 7.42
CA THR A 41 -2.16 -10.72 6.12
C THR A 41 -3.08 -9.72 5.44
N ALA A 42 -2.57 -8.91 4.50
CA ALA A 42 -3.33 -7.84 3.87
C ALA A 42 -4.57 -8.31 3.10
N ASP A 43 -4.54 -9.53 2.58
CA ASP A 43 -5.68 -10.17 1.90
C ASP A 43 -6.69 -10.83 2.87
N GLY A 44 -6.40 -10.85 4.17
CA GLY A 44 -7.20 -11.50 5.20
C GLY A 44 -7.19 -13.03 5.16
N ARG A 45 -6.38 -13.67 4.30
CA ARG A 45 -6.37 -15.14 4.10
C ARG A 45 -5.29 -15.86 4.89
N GLY A 46 -4.68 -15.18 5.86
CA GLY A 46 -3.61 -15.74 6.66
C GLY A 46 -3.14 -14.81 7.75
N TRP A 47 -2.00 -15.17 8.31
CA TRP A 47 -1.35 -14.48 9.40
C TRP A 47 0.09 -14.22 9.06
N TRP A 48 0.53 -13.04 9.46
CA TRP A 48 1.90 -12.61 9.46
C TRP A 48 2.37 -12.54 10.91
N GLY A 49 3.62 -12.89 11.15
CA GLY A 49 4.25 -12.66 12.43
C GLY A 49 5.74 -12.41 12.28
N GLU A 50 6.35 -12.08 13.41
CA GLU A 50 7.77 -11.84 13.47
C GLU A 50 8.39 -12.44 14.71
N CYS A 51 9.51 -13.12 14.50
CA CYS A 51 10.34 -13.63 15.57
C CYS A 51 11.63 -12.80 15.74
N ARG A 52 12.09 -12.66 16.97
CA ARG A 52 13.36 -12.05 17.33
C ARG A 52 14.50 -12.80 16.66
N ALA A 53 15.44 -12.06 16.08
CA ALA A 53 16.67 -12.58 15.49
C ALA A 53 17.86 -11.67 15.85
N PRO A 54 19.11 -12.15 15.74
CA PRO A 54 20.30 -11.33 16.04
C PRO A 54 20.35 -10.02 15.24
N VAL A 55 19.84 -10.04 14.00
CA VAL A 55 19.72 -8.85 13.15
C VAL A 55 18.34 -8.83 12.49
N GLY A 56 17.54 -7.80 12.81
CA GLY A 56 16.35 -7.41 12.05
C GLY A 56 15.12 -8.34 12.09
N GLY A 57 15.09 -9.35 12.98
CA GLY A 57 13.97 -10.30 13.11
C GLY A 57 13.89 -11.37 12.01
N TYR A 58 13.05 -12.39 12.19
CA TYR A 58 12.62 -13.33 11.17
C TYR A 58 11.14 -13.12 10.92
N GLN A 59 10.74 -13.08 9.66
CA GLN A 59 9.37 -12.91 9.26
C GLN A 59 8.77 -14.28 8.98
N VAL A 60 7.54 -14.46 9.42
CA VAL A 60 6.81 -15.71 9.29
C VAL A 60 5.42 -15.41 8.75
N THR A 61 4.99 -16.17 7.75
CA THR A 61 3.64 -16.13 7.22
C THR A 61 3.04 -17.52 7.23
N VAL A 62 1.76 -17.58 7.59
CA VAL A 62 0.94 -18.78 7.53
C VAL A 62 -0.30 -18.42 6.73
N ARG A 63 -0.51 -19.09 5.60
CA ARG A 63 -1.73 -18.91 4.80
C ARG A 63 -2.61 -20.14 4.86
N ARG A 64 -3.93 -19.92 4.79
CA ARG A 64 -4.90 -20.99 4.61
C ARG A 64 -4.80 -21.48 3.16
N GLY A 65 -4.31 -22.70 2.96
CA GLY A 65 -4.43 -23.40 1.69
C GLY A 65 -5.76 -24.16 1.61
N TRP A 66 -5.99 -24.82 0.48
CA TRP A 66 -7.20 -25.63 0.28
C TRP A 66 -7.27 -26.85 1.21
N ASP A 67 -6.15 -27.52 1.43
CA ASP A 67 -6.03 -28.78 2.20
C ASP A 67 -4.99 -28.71 3.33
N ARG A 68 -4.14 -27.67 3.36
CA ARG A 68 -3.05 -27.52 4.32
C ARG A 68 -2.71 -26.07 4.62
N LEU A 69 -2.00 -25.87 5.73
CA LEU A 69 -1.41 -24.58 6.08
C LEU A 69 -0.13 -24.38 5.27
N ASN A 70 -0.05 -23.25 4.56
CA ASN A 70 1.15 -22.85 3.83
C ASN A 70 2.01 -21.96 4.71
N CYS A 71 3.05 -22.54 5.31
CA CYS A 71 3.97 -21.85 6.20
C CYS A 71 5.22 -21.38 5.43
N ARG A 72 5.56 -20.11 5.51
CA ARG A 72 6.83 -19.56 5.02
C ARG A 72 7.51 -18.76 6.12
N CYS A 73 8.83 -18.86 6.18
CA CYS A 73 9.65 -18.03 7.05
C CYS A 73 10.95 -17.69 6.32
N ASP A 74 11.47 -16.47 6.54
CA ASP A 74 12.73 -16.01 5.95
C ASP A 74 13.97 -16.44 6.76
N CYS A 75 13.81 -17.31 7.77
CA CYS A 75 14.92 -17.85 8.53
C CYS A 75 15.70 -18.90 7.70
N PRO A 76 17.01 -19.11 7.99
CA PRO A 76 17.85 -20.05 7.22
C PRO A 76 17.56 -21.53 7.50
N SER A 77 16.50 -21.86 8.26
CA SER A 77 16.21 -23.24 8.65
C SER A 77 15.68 -24.04 7.45
N PRO A 78 16.22 -25.25 7.19
CA PRO A 78 15.72 -26.12 6.12
C PRO A 78 14.43 -26.87 6.49
N THR A 79 14.00 -26.80 7.76
CA THR A 79 12.79 -27.50 8.24
C THR A 79 11.53 -26.72 7.90
N ALA A 80 10.52 -27.39 7.35
CA ALA A 80 9.22 -26.80 7.05
C ALA A 80 8.09 -27.62 7.69
N PRO A 81 7.21 -27.01 8.52
CA PRO A 81 7.36 -25.68 9.15
C PRO A 81 8.62 -25.57 10.02
N CYS A 82 9.30 -24.42 9.99
CA CYS A 82 10.42 -24.15 10.89
C CYS A 82 9.91 -23.84 12.31
N ALA A 83 10.82 -23.69 13.29
CA ALA A 83 10.44 -23.35 14.66
C ALA A 83 9.66 -22.04 14.78
N HIS A 84 9.93 -21.04 13.94
CA HIS A 84 9.22 -19.75 13.92
C HIS A 84 7.80 -19.89 13.34
N ALA A 85 7.66 -20.60 12.21
CA ALA A 85 6.37 -20.95 11.63
C ALA A 85 5.49 -21.73 12.60
N LEU A 86 6.10 -22.72 13.27
CA LEU A 86 5.42 -23.53 14.25
C LEU A 86 5.06 -22.72 15.51
N ALA A 87 5.91 -21.78 15.94
CA ALA A 87 5.60 -20.87 17.04
C ALA A 87 4.40 -19.98 16.73
N LEU A 88 4.32 -19.41 15.52
CA LEU A 88 3.14 -18.64 15.09
C LEU A 88 1.86 -19.50 15.13
N LEU A 89 1.92 -20.73 14.61
CA LEU A 89 0.78 -21.65 14.65
C LEU A 89 0.34 -21.99 16.08
N LEU A 90 1.29 -22.26 16.98
CA LEU A 90 1.00 -22.54 18.39
C LEU A 90 0.41 -21.32 19.10
N HIS A 91 0.93 -20.13 18.83
CA HIS A 91 0.36 -18.90 19.37
C HIS A 91 -1.09 -18.70 18.91
N LEU A 92 -1.39 -18.94 17.63
CA LEU A 92 -2.77 -18.89 17.14
C LEU A 92 -3.66 -19.95 17.79
N VAL A 93 -3.13 -21.09 18.25
CA VAL A 93 -3.89 -22.06 19.08
C VAL A 93 -4.23 -21.52 20.45
N GLU A 94 -3.27 -20.84 21.08
CA GLU A 94 -3.47 -20.23 22.39
C GLU A 94 -4.40 -19.00 22.31
N HIS A 95 -4.48 -18.37 21.14
CA HIS A 95 -5.22 -17.12 20.86
C HIS A 95 -6.22 -17.28 19.70
N PRO A 96 -7.33 -18.02 19.89
CA PRO A 96 -8.31 -18.29 18.83
C PRO A 96 -8.98 -17.01 18.29
N GLU A 97 -9.06 -15.94 19.06
CA GLU A 97 -9.56 -14.63 18.64
C GLU A 97 -8.73 -14.03 17.49
N LEU A 98 -7.43 -14.33 17.43
CA LEU A 98 -6.55 -13.89 16.35
C LEU A 98 -6.73 -14.72 15.08
N ARG A 99 -7.39 -15.88 15.15
CA ARG A 99 -7.66 -16.74 13.99
C ARG A 99 -8.81 -16.23 13.14
N ALA A 100 -9.65 -15.32 13.64
CA ALA A 100 -10.71 -14.76 12.83
C ALA A 100 -10.10 -14.14 11.57
N THR A 101 -10.60 -14.54 10.39
CA THR A 101 -10.24 -13.83 9.16
C THR A 101 -10.72 -12.40 9.32
N ALA A 102 -9.82 -11.43 9.21
CA ALA A 102 -10.23 -10.05 9.06
C ALA A 102 -11.20 -10.00 7.88
N GLY A 103 -12.47 -9.67 8.16
CA GLY A 103 -13.39 -9.31 7.09
C GLY A 103 -12.77 -8.19 6.27
N ALA A 104 -13.21 -8.02 5.03
CA ALA A 104 -12.82 -6.85 4.25
C ALA A 104 -13.03 -5.61 5.13
N PRO A 105 -12.00 -4.78 5.34
CA PRO A 105 -12.07 -3.67 6.26
C PRO A 105 -13.23 -2.76 5.84
N GLU A 106 -14.06 -2.35 6.80
CA GLU A 106 -15.14 -1.40 6.52
C GLU A 106 -14.56 -0.15 5.83
N PRO A 107 -15.23 0.35 4.78
CA PRO A 107 -14.78 1.59 4.16
C PRO A 107 -14.78 2.69 5.22
N PRO A 108 -13.78 3.57 5.21
CA PRO A 108 -13.77 4.70 6.14
C PRO A 108 -15.05 5.54 5.95
N PRO A 109 -15.51 6.25 7.00
CA PRO A 109 -16.66 7.15 6.91
C PRO A 109 -16.52 8.10 5.71
N GLY A 110 -17.63 8.46 5.07
CA GLY A 110 -17.62 9.30 3.86
C GLY A 110 -16.84 10.62 4.03
N ASP A 111 -16.92 11.22 5.21
CA ASP A 111 -16.23 12.47 5.56
C ASP A 111 -14.70 12.30 5.59
N PHE A 112 -14.19 11.13 6.02
CA PHE A 112 -12.76 10.86 6.06
C PHE A 112 -12.12 10.95 4.67
N GLU A 113 -12.70 10.28 3.67
CA GLU A 113 -12.16 10.29 2.31
C GLU A 113 -12.29 11.66 1.64
N ALA A 114 -13.36 12.40 1.92
CA ALA A 114 -13.54 13.76 1.42
C ALA A 114 -12.46 14.71 1.98
N LEU A 115 -12.23 14.67 3.30
CA LEU A 115 -11.19 15.47 3.97
C LEU A 115 -9.79 15.07 3.49
N LEU A 116 -9.51 13.77 3.36
CA LEU A 116 -8.22 13.29 2.90
C LEU A 116 -7.94 13.73 1.46
N ARG A 117 -8.95 13.71 0.57
CA ARG A 117 -8.81 14.26 -0.78
C ARG A 117 -8.52 15.76 -0.77
N ALA A 118 -9.17 16.52 0.11
CA ALA A 118 -8.90 17.96 0.26
C ALA A 118 -7.46 18.22 0.71
N VAL A 119 -6.93 17.43 1.65
CA VAL A 119 -5.51 17.48 2.05
C VAL A 119 -4.60 17.20 0.85
N PHE A 120 -4.92 16.15 0.08
CA PHE A 120 -4.03 15.67 -0.98
C PHE A 120 -4.05 16.59 -2.20
N ALA A 121 -5.18 17.24 -2.48
CA ALA A 121 -5.34 18.24 -3.55
C ALA A 121 -4.41 19.45 -3.36
N SER A 122 -4.12 19.82 -2.11
CA SER A 122 -3.33 21.01 -1.77
C SER A 122 -2.22 20.66 -0.76
N PRO A 123 -1.17 19.93 -1.17
CA PRO A 123 -0.16 19.40 -0.25
C PRO A 123 0.66 20.49 0.47
N ASP A 124 0.69 21.70 -0.07
CA ASP A 124 1.37 22.84 0.55
C ASP A 124 0.48 23.74 1.40
N ASP A 125 -0.84 23.53 1.37
CA ASP A 125 -1.78 24.24 2.21
C ASP A 125 -1.97 23.50 3.55
N ASP A 126 -1.73 24.22 4.64
CA ASP A 126 -1.95 23.70 5.98
C ASP A 126 -3.44 23.70 6.37
N THR A 127 -4.29 24.49 5.71
CA THR A 127 -5.72 24.65 6.04
C THR A 127 -6.49 23.32 6.01
N PRO A 128 -6.51 22.54 4.90
CA PRO A 128 -7.22 21.26 4.89
C PRO A 128 -6.58 20.25 5.84
N ARG A 129 -5.26 20.37 6.11
CA ARG A 129 -4.55 19.50 7.07
C ARG A 129 -5.01 19.74 8.50
N LEU A 130 -5.25 21.01 8.88
CA LEU A 130 -5.74 21.36 10.20
C LEU A 130 -7.20 20.91 10.39
N VAL A 131 -8.07 21.09 9.38
CA VAL A 131 -9.44 20.55 9.42
C VAL A 131 -9.44 19.02 9.55
N PHE A 132 -8.56 18.34 8.80
CA PHE A 132 -8.39 16.90 8.94
C PHE A 132 -7.85 16.49 10.31
N ALA A 133 -6.96 17.30 10.91
CA ALA A 133 -6.48 17.07 12.27
C ALA A 133 -7.63 17.18 13.30
N ASP A 134 -8.54 18.14 13.14
CA ASP A 134 -9.71 18.27 14.03
C ASP A 134 -10.62 17.03 13.92
N TYR A 135 -10.93 16.60 12.69
CA TYR A 135 -11.65 15.35 12.46
C TYR A 135 -10.95 14.15 13.12
N LEU A 136 -9.63 14.02 12.98
CA LEU A 136 -8.88 12.92 13.57
C LEU A 136 -8.93 12.93 15.10
N ASP A 137 -8.89 14.10 15.72
CA ASP A 137 -9.01 14.28 17.17
C ASP A 137 -10.36 13.77 17.67
N GLU A 138 -11.44 14.21 17.02
CA GLU A 138 -12.82 13.81 17.30
C GLU A 138 -13.06 12.31 17.06
N ASN A 139 -12.29 11.70 16.14
CA ASN A 139 -12.40 10.28 15.78
C ASN A 139 -11.31 9.41 16.43
N GLY A 140 -10.81 9.80 17.60
CA GLY A 140 -9.95 8.95 18.44
C GLY A 140 -8.51 8.78 17.95
N GLN A 141 -8.02 9.69 17.10
CA GLN A 141 -6.63 9.75 16.64
C GLN A 141 -5.91 11.05 17.07
N PRO A 142 -5.94 11.43 18.38
CA PRO A 142 -5.41 12.70 18.87
C PRO A 142 -3.91 12.87 18.64
N ASP A 143 -3.16 11.76 18.67
CA ASP A 143 -1.72 11.78 18.43
C ASP A 143 -1.39 12.09 16.96
N ARG A 144 -2.19 11.57 16.02
CA ARG A 144 -2.03 11.86 14.58
C ARG A 144 -2.38 13.32 14.31
N ALA A 145 -3.49 13.80 14.89
CA ALA A 145 -3.91 15.19 14.83
C ALA A 145 -2.81 16.12 15.37
N THR A 146 -2.26 15.81 16.54
CA THR A 146 -1.17 16.55 17.17
C THR A 146 0.08 16.58 16.29
N LEU A 147 0.48 15.45 15.69
CA LEU A 147 1.62 15.42 14.78
C LEU A 147 1.42 16.35 13.57
N ILE A 148 0.23 16.35 12.97
CA ILE A 148 -0.12 17.24 11.86
C ILE A 148 0.04 18.70 12.28
N ARG A 149 -0.63 19.11 13.37
CA ARG A 149 -0.60 20.49 13.88
C ARG A 149 0.83 20.96 14.15
N LEU A 150 1.61 20.15 14.87
CA LEU A 150 3.00 20.48 15.20
C LEU A 150 3.89 20.61 13.95
N GLN A 151 3.74 19.72 12.96
CA GLN A 151 4.56 19.78 11.74
C GLN A 151 4.13 20.88 10.78
N CYS A 152 2.84 21.21 10.69
CA CYS A 152 2.34 22.37 9.94
C CYS A 152 2.85 23.69 10.55
N GLU A 153 2.82 23.82 11.88
CA GLU A 153 3.41 24.99 12.55
C GLU A 153 4.92 25.05 12.31
N GLN A 154 5.62 23.93 12.47
CA GLN A 154 7.06 23.84 12.27
C GLN A 154 7.48 24.23 10.84
N ALA A 155 6.71 23.85 9.82
CA ALA A 155 6.99 24.13 8.42
C ALA A 155 6.98 25.64 8.07
N ARG A 156 6.28 26.46 8.86
CA ARG A 156 6.19 27.92 8.67
C ARG A 156 7.33 28.70 9.35
N LEU A 157 8.14 28.03 10.16
CA LEU A 157 9.15 28.67 11.00
C LEU A 157 10.56 28.52 10.41
N ARG A 158 11.42 29.51 10.71
CA ARG A 158 12.86 29.38 10.47
C ARG A 158 13.46 28.33 11.41
N ALA A 159 14.30 27.44 10.87
CA ALA A 159 14.87 26.30 11.59
C ALA A 159 15.68 26.68 12.85
N ASN A 160 16.21 27.90 12.92
CA ASN A 160 17.01 28.37 14.05
C ASN A 160 16.18 29.01 15.18
N SER A 161 14.89 29.28 14.96
CA SER A 161 14.03 29.92 15.95
C SER A 161 13.83 29.05 17.20
N ASN A 162 13.63 29.69 18.35
CA ASN A 162 13.37 28.97 19.61
C ASN A 162 12.10 28.12 19.52
N ARG A 163 11.06 28.62 18.84
CA ARG A 163 9.81 27.89 18.63
C ARG A 163 10.01 26.65 17.76
N TYR A 164 10.79 26.72 16.68
CA TYR A 164 11.11 25.54 15.87
C TYR A 164 11.79 24.43 16.71
N LYS A 165 12.75 24.81 17.56
CA LYS A 165 13.46 23.86 18.45
C LYS A 165 12.52 23.26 19.50
N GLU A 166 11.58 24.04 20.03
CA GLU A 166 10.56 23.55 20.95
C GLU A 166 9.64 22.52 20.28
N LEU A 167 9.10 22.84 19.10
CA LEU A 167 8.27 21.92 18.32
C LEU A 167 9.03 20.64 17.95
N ALA A 168 10.31 20.75 17.59
CA ALA A 168 11.14 19.57 17.31
C ALA A 168 11.27 18.63 18.53
N ARG A 169 11.35 19.17 19.75
CA ARG A 169 11.35 18.35 20.98
C ARG A 169 9.99 17.70 21.24
N LEU A 170 8.89 18.42 21.00
CA LEU A 170 7.54 17.86 21.13
C LEU A 170 7.30 16.73 20.12
N ILE A 171 7.65 16.95 18.85
CA ILE A 171 7.60 15.93 17.80
C ILE A 171 8.50 14.74 18.16
N GLY A 172 9.70 15.00 18.70
CA GLY A 172 10.63 13.96 19.14
C GLY A 172 10.09 13.06 20.25
N ARG A 173 9.20 13.59 21.11
CA ARG A 173 8.49 12.80 22.14
C ARG A 173 7.32 12.01 21.59
N LEU A 174 6.59 12.55 20.62
CA LEU A 174 5.40 11.93 20.03
C LEU A 174 5.72 10.86 18.96
N ALA A 175 6.74 11.12 18.14
CA ALA A 175 7.07 10.29 16.98
C ALA A 175 7.38 8.80 17.31
N PRO A 176 8.03 8.44 18.44
CA PRO A 176 8.28 7.03 18.78
C PRO A 176 7.00 6.20 18.88
N ASP A 177 5.95 6.72 19.53
CA ASP A 177 4.70 6.00 19.73
C ASP A 177 3.88 5.90 18.45
N ILE A 178 3.91 6.94 17.61
CA ILE A 178 3.31 6.90 16.27
C ILE A 178 4.05 5.88 15.40
N ARG A 179 5.39 5.85 15.44
CA ARG A 179 6.20 4.87 14.69
C ARG A 179 5.91 3.44 15.13
N LYS A 180 5.75 3.21 16.44
CA LYS A 180 5.39 1.90 17.00
C LYS A 180 4.02 1.45 16.51
N ARG A 181 3.01 2.32 16.53
CA ARG A 181 1.64 2.01 16.07
C ARG A 181 1.53 1.80 14.56
N THR A 182 2.19 2.65 13.79
CA THR A 182 2.22 2.53 12.32
C THR A 182 3.11 1.38 11.84
N GLY A 183 4.00 0.87 12.70
CA GLY A 183 4.89 -0.24 12.39
C GLY A 183 5.93 0.09 11.31
N VAL A 184 6.28 1.36 11.11
CA VAL A 184 7.12 1.83 9.98
C VAL A 184 8.63 1.63 10.25
N PHE A 185 9.04 1.24 11.47
CA PHE A 185 10.45 1.11 11.88
C PHE A 185 10.67 -0.22 12.63
N PRO A 186 11.80 -0.96 12.52
CA PRO A 186 12.69 -1.36 11.39
C PRO A 186 12.02 -2.12 10.21
N TYR A 187 10.70 -2.29 10.25
CA TYR A 187 9.96 -3.10 9.29
C TYR A 187 10.01 -2.56 7.86
N ALA A 188 9.63 -1.30 7.62
CA ALA A 188 9.53 -0.77 6.26
C ALA A 188 10.88 -0.83 5.52
N GLU A 189 11.99 -0.50 6.18
CA GLU A 189 13.33 -0.57 5.58
C GLU A 189 13.71 -2.00 5.17
N ARG A 190 13.36 -3.01 5.99
CA ARG A 190 13.61 -4.42 5.63
C ARG A 190 12.68 -4.92 4.52
N TYR A 191 11.38 -4.66 4.63
CA TYR A 191 10.34 -5.11 3.69
C TYR A 191 10.48 -4.46 2.33
N THR A 192 10.60 -3.15 2.36
CA THR A 192 10.39 -2.32 1.19
C THR A 192 11.67 -1.64 0.76
N GLY A 193 12.79 -1.73 1.49
CA GLY A 193 13.97 -0.91 1.17
C GLY A 193 13.68 0.59 1.20
N MET A 194 12.54 1.01 1.75
CA MET A 194 12.10 2.39 1.78
C MET A 194 12.57 3.05 3.07
N ARG A 195 13.20 4.20 2.90
CA ARG A 195 13.35 5.20 3.95
C ARG A 195 12.05 6.00 4.02
N TYR A 196 11.79 6.60 5.16
CA TYR A 196 10.62 7.44 5.32
C TYR A 196 10.89 8.68 6.16
N ALA A 197 10.03 9.67 6.00
CA ALA A 197 9.95 10.84 6.86
C ALA A 197 8.49 11.24 7.06
N PHE A 198 8.17 11.77 8.24
CA PHE A 198 6.92 12.49 8.44
C PHE A 198 7.09 13.94 7.98
N ARG A 199 6.20 14.42 7.11
CA ARG A 199 6.09 15.85 6.77
C ARG A 199 4.64 16.27 6.88
N ARG A 200 4.39 17.38 7.58
CA ARG A 200 3.05 17.89 7.87
C ARG A 200 2.07 16.81 8.37
N GLY A 201 2.58 15.79 9.07
CA GLY A 201 1.83 14.67 9.65
C GLY A 201 1.66 13.43 8.76
N PHE A 202 2.21 13.41 7.54
CA PHE A 202 2.06 12.31 6.59
C PHE A 202 3.39 11.65 6.24
N LEU A 203 3.35 10.37 5.88
CA LEU A 203 4.50 9.58 5.47
C LEU A 203 4.90 9.91 4.02
N HIS A 204 6.17 10.24 3.86
CA HIS A 204 6.87 10.28 2.57
C HIS A 204 7.82 9.10 2.52
N LEU A 205 7.58 8.16 1.61
CA LEU A 205 8.38 6.96 1.43
C LEU A 205 9.34 7.16 0.26
N ILE A 206 10.62 6.83 0.42
CA ILE A 206 11.65 6.94 -0.61
C ILE A 206 12.52 5.68 -0.62
N GLY A 207 12.63 5.00 -1.76
CA GLY A 207 13.53 3.85 -1.89
C GLY A 207 13.14 2.91 -3.02
N ARG A 208 13.39 1.61 -2.86
CA ARG A 208 12.99 0.59 -3.82
C ARG A 208 12.23 -0.50 -3.12
N PHE A 209 10.94 -0.64 -3.43
CA PHE A 209 10.16 -1.81 -3.01
C PHE A 209 10.91 -3.09 -3.37
N LYS A 210 11.33 -3.85 -2.36
CA LYS A 210 11.82 -5.20 -2.62
C LYS A 210 10.65 -6.02 -3.17
N PRO A 211 10.88 -6.93 -4.13
CA PRO A 211 9.81 -7.80 -4.60
C PRO A 211 9.29 -8.64 -3.44
N PHE A 212 8.07 -8.36 -3.00
CA PHE A 212 7.29 -9.25 -2.14
C PHE A 212 5.83 -9.24 -2.59
N ASP A 213 5.13 -10.31 -2.25
CA ASP A 213 3.70 -10.46 -2.51
C ASP A 213 2.93 -9.60 -1.49
N LEU A 214 2.22 -8.57 -1.98
CA LEU A 214 1.40 -7.68 -1.13
C LEU A 214 0.36 -8.45 -0.34
N ASP A 215 -0.18 -9.55 -0.88
CA ASP A 215 -1.16 -10.37 -0.18
C ASP A 215 -0.56 -10.98 1.09
N THR A 216 0.77 -11.18 1.14
CA THR A 216 1.47 -11.73 2.31
C THR A 216 2.02 -10.67 3.26
N ALA A 217 1.90 -9.39 2.89
CA ALA A 217 2.29 -8.28 3.76
C ALA A 217 1.40 -8.26 5.01
N PRO A 218 1.88 -7.77 6.15
CA PRO A 218 1.00 -7.53 7.28
C PRO A 218 -0.05 -6.48 6.91
N ALA A 219 -1.31 -6.68 7.30
CA ALA A 219 -2.41 -5.80 6.94
C ALA A 219 -2.15 -4.33 7.33
N ARG A 220 -1.44 -4.09 8.46
CA ARG A 220 -1.02 -2.75 8.87
C ARG A 220 -0.29 -1.99 7.76
N PHE A 221 0.55 -2.65 6.95
CA PHE A 221 1.32 -2.00 5.89
C PHE A 221 0.41 -1.43 4.80
N VAL A 222 -0.54 -2.24 4.31
CA VAL A 222 -1.51 -1.80 3.29
C VAL A 222 -2.47 -0.77 3.87
N ASN A 223 -2.83 -0.90 5.15
CA ASN A 223 -3.67 0.05 5.86
C ASN A 223 -3.03 1.44 5.96
N LEU A 224 -1.70 1.59 5.97
CA LEU A 224 -1.07 2.91 5.91
C LEU A 224 -1.47 3.70 4.66
N PHE A 225 -1.62 3.02 3.53
CA PHE A 225 -2.06 3.65 2.27
C PHE A 225 -3.58 3.89 2.27
N ARG A 226 -4.35 2.91 2.76
CA ARG A 226 -5.81 3.02 2.84
C ARG A 226 -6.24 4.15 3.79
N ASP A 227 -5.67 4.18 4.99
CA ASP A 227 -6.02 5.11 6.07
C ASP A 227 -5.29 6.45 5.92
N GLY A 228 -4.80 6.75 4.71
CA GLY A 228 -4.27 8.05 4.33
C GLY A 228 -3.01 8.47 5.07
N TRP A 229 -2.24 7.55 5.64
CA TRP A 229 -0.95 7.89 6.26
C TRP A 229 0.10 8.23 5.21
N VAL A 230 0.09 7.55 4.06
CA VAL A 230 1.07 7.74 2.99
C VAL A 230 0.62 8.81 2.00
N GLU A 231 1.31 9.94 2.01
CA GLU A 231 1.04 11.05 1.08
C GLU A 231 1.92 10.94 -0.18
N SER A 232 3.17 10.52 -0.03
CA SER A 232 4.15 10.55 -1.11
C SER A 232 4.96 9.27 -1.18
N VAL A 233 5.14 8.75 -2.39
CA VAL A 233 6.01 7.60 -2.67
C VAL A 233 6.95 7.95 -3.82
N ARG A 234 8.25 8.01 -3.52
CA ARG A 234 9.31 8.00 -4.51
C ARG A 234 9.92 6.61 -4.58
N THR A 235 9.76 5.93 -5.71
CA THR A 235 10.21 4.55 -5.83
C THR A 235 10.82 4.21 -7.18
N THR A 236 11.64 3.16 -7.20
CA THR A 236 11.93 2.40 -8.43
C THR A 236 11.18 1.08 -8.34
N VAL A 237 10.30 0.76 -9.28
CA VAL A 237 9.75 -0.59 -9.38
C VAL A 237 10.86 -1.50 -9.90
N ALA A 238 11.10 -2.62 -9.22
CA ALA A 238 12.06 -3.62 -9.68
C ALA A 238 11.53 -4.32 -10.95
N ASP A 239 12.12 -3.96 -12.07
CA ASP A 239 12.43 -4.73 -13.27
C ASP A 239 11.60 -6.02 -13.51
N GLY A 240 10.82 -6.04 -14.60
CA GLY A 240 10.48 -7.27 -15.35
C GLY A 240 9.32 -8.14 -14.85
N SER A 241 9.17 -8.35 -13.54
CA SER A 241 7.92 -8.91 -13.00
C SER A 241 7.01 -7.72 -12.71
N GLY A 242 6.12 -7.40 -13.66
CA GLY A 242 5.20 -6.25 -13.54
C GLY A 242 4.66 -6.11 -12.13
N LEU A 243 4.52 -4.87 -11.62
CA LEU A 243 3.95 -4.53 -10.31
C LEU A 243 3.06 -5.67 -9.83
N ALA A 244 3.56 -6.48 -8.88
CA ALA A 244 2.84 -7.67 -8.45
C ALA A 244 1.38 -7.27 -8.16
N ALA A 245 0.43 -8.19 -8.43
CA ALA A 245 -1.00 -7.90 -8.34
C ALA A 245 -1.31 -7.06 -7.09
N GLY A 246 -1.96 -5.91 -7.29
CA GLY A 246 -2.32 -5.00 -6.20
C GLY A 246 -1.43 -3.77 -5.99
N TRP A 247 -0.15 -3.75 -6.41
CA TRP A 247 0.71 -2.58 -6.15
C TRP A 247 0.23 -1.31 -6.87
N GLY A 248 -0.25 -1.42 -8.11
CA GLY A 248 -0.81 -0.27 -8.81
C GLY A 248 -2.02 0.33 -8.08
N ALA A 249 -2.89 -0.52 -7.51
CA ALA A 249 -4.04 -0.08 -6.73
C ALA A 249 -3.63 0.54 -5.38
N LEU A 250 -2.57 0.02 -4.76
CA LEU A 250 -2.01 0.57 -3.52
C LEU A 250 -1.38 1.95 -3.76
N LEU A 251 -0.57 2.07 -4.82
CA LEU A 251 0.07 3.32 -5.21
C LEU A 251 -0.93 4.37 -5.71
N ALA A 252 -2.13 3.96 -6.13
CA ALA A 252 -3.21 4.89 -6.45
C ALA A 252 -3.82 5.59 -5.21
N ARG A 253 -3.38 5.24 -3.98
CA ARG A 253 -3.88 5.82 -2.71
C ARG A 253 -3.01 6.96 -2.17
N VAL A 254 -2.02 7.43 -2.92
CA VAL A 254 -1.09 8.50 -2.49
C VAL A 254 -1.36 9.79 -3.27
N ALA A 255 -1.00 10.95 -2.69
CA ALA A 255 -1.10 12.24 -3.37
C ALA A 255 -0.02 12.40 -4.44
N GLU A 256 1.18 11.90 -4.16
CA GLU A 256 2.35 12.05 -5.03
C GLU A 256 3.02 10.70 -5.28
N LEU A 257 3.14 10.32 -6.56
CA LEU A 257 3.90 9.16 -7.02
C LEU A 257 5.05 9.64 -7.89
N ASP A 258 6.26 9.30 -7.50
CA ASP A 258 7.48 9.64 -8.23
C ASP A 258 8.25 8.37 -8.60
N THR A 259 8.19 8.04 -9.89
CA THR A 259 8.91 6.93 -10.51
C THR A 259 10.05 7.42 -11.40
N SER A 260 10.48 8.68 -11.25
CA SER A 260 11.47 9.31 -12.13
C SER A 260 12.90 8.83 -11.92
N ALA A 261 13.17 8.06 -10.87
CA ALA A 261 14.53 7.63 -10.54
C ALA A 261 15.13 6.63 -11.56
N ARG A 262 14.29 5.85 -12.26
CA ARG A 262 14.69 4.88 -13.30
C ARG A 262 13.57 4.67 -14.32
N PRO A 263 13.88 4.25 -15.56
CA PRO A 263 12.85 3.82 -16.50
C PRO A 263 12.14 2.56 -16.01
N HIS A 264 10.83 2.47 -16.27
CA HIS A 264 9.99 1.35 -15.86
C HIS A 264 9.56 0.47 -17.04
N GLY A 265 9.74 0.93 -18.29
CA GLY A 265 9.54 0.13 -19.50
C GLY A 265 8.18 -0.55 -19.52
N ASN A 266 8.16 -1.89 -19.64
CA ASN A 266 6.94 -2.68 -19.76
C ASN A 266 6.01 -2.63 -18.53
N ALA A 267 6.48 -2.20 -17.36
CA ALA A 267 5.64 -2.05 -16.18
C ALA A 267 4.82 -0.73 -16.20
N MET A 268 5.23 0.25 -17.01
CA MET A 268 4.62 1.57 -17.02
C MET A 268 3.15 1.59 -17.48
N PRO A 269 2.73 0.88 -18.56
CA PRO A 269 1.31 0.86 -18.96
C PRO A 269 0.38 0.37 -17.86
N ALA A 270 0.77 -0.69 -17.15
CA ALA A 270 -0.02 -1.24 -16.04
C ALA A 270 -0.15 -0.26 -14.88
N LEU A 271 0.93 0.47 -14.55
CA LEU A 271 0.91 1.49 -13.51
C LEU A 271 0.03 2.69 -13.89
N ILE A 272 0.14 3.18 -15.14
CA ILE A 272 -0.70 4.26 -15.67
C ILE A 272 -2.18 3.86 -15.60
N ALA A 273 -2.48 2.62 -15.99
CA ALA A 273 -3.84 2.08 -15.98
C ALA A 273 -4.41 1.99 -14.55
N ALA A 274 -3.64 1.41 -13.63
CA ALA A 274 -4.05 1.23 -12.24
C ALA A 274 -4.26 2.55 -11.48
N THR A 275 -3.54 3.59 -11.85
CA THR A 275 -3.61 4.92 -11.20
C THR A 275 -4.60 5.88 -11.86
N ALA A 276 -5.21 5.53 -13.00
CA ALA A 276 -6.01 6.46 -13.77
C ALA A 276 -7.23 7.01 -13.02
N ALA A 277 -7.95 6.17 -12.28
CA ALA A 277 -9.10 6.61 -11.49
C ALA A 277 -8.70 7.59 -10.39
N ALA A 278 -7.56 7.34 -9.74
CA ALA A 278 -7.01 8.22 -8.71
C ALA A 278 -6.52 9.55 -9.27
N ARG A 279 -5.93 9.56 -10.47
CA ARG A 279 -5.58 10.79 -11.18
C ARG A 279 -6.81 11.60 -11.54
N ALA A 280 -7.85 10.94 -12.04
CA ALA A 280 -9.11 11.60 -12.40
C ALA A 280 -9.89 12.15 -11.20
N SER A 281 -9.82 11.49 -10.04
CA SER A 281 -10.54 11.92 -8.83
C SER A 281 -9.77 12.93 -7.97
N GLY A 282 -8.54 13.30 -8.36
CA GLY A 282 -7.66 14.15 -7.55
C GLY A 282 -7.06 13.44 -6.33
N ARG A 283 -7.22 12.11 -6.21
CA ARG A 283 -6.57 11.31 -5.16
C ARG A 283 -5.05 11.24 -5.36
N LEU A 284 -4.62 11.10 -6.61
CA LEU A 284 -3.22 11.17 -7.06
C LEU A 284 -3.02 12.44 -7.87
N VAL A 285 -2.45 13.47 -7.24
CA VAL A 285 -2.33 14.82 -7.79
C VAL A 285 -1.06 14.99 -8.61
N ARG A 286 0.03 14.34 -8.21
CA ARG A 286 1.30 14.41 -8.92
C ARG A 286 1.79 13.00 -9.27
N PHE A 287 1.99 12.75 -10.56
CA PHE A 287 2.67 11.55 -11.04
C PHE A 287 3.88 11.95 -11.89
N THR A 288 5.07 11.88 -11.29
CA THR A 288 6.35 12.16 -11.95
C THR A 288 6.92 10.86 -12.51
N VAL A 289 7.16 10.82 -13.83
CA VAL A 289 7.74 9.66 -14.53
C VAL A 289 9.15 9.93 -15.02
N HIS A 290 9.89 8.86 -15.34
CA HIS A 290 11.23 9.00 -15.90
C HIS A 290 11.14 9.52 -17.35
N LYS A 291 12.14 10.29 -17.80
CA LYS A 291 12.16 10.91 -19.15
C LYS A 291 11.94 9.92 -20.29
N GLN A 292 12.40 8.68 -20.15
CA GLN A 292 12.22 7.64 -21.18
C GLN A 292 10.78 7.08 -21.21
N ASP A 293 10.04 7.17 -20.11
CA ASP A 293 8.65 6.74 -20.03
C ASP A 293 7.67 7.87 -20.38
N GLN A 294 8.15 9.12 -20.50
CA GLN A 294 7.32 10.32 -20.70
C GLN A 294 6.46 10.27 -21.96
N GLY A 295 7.01 9.78 -23.08
CA GLY A 295 6.27 9.68 -24.35
C GLY A 295 5.10 8.71 -24.25
N LEU A 296 5.35 7.52 -23.70
CA LEU A 296 4.34 6.51 -23.42
C LEU A 296 3.28 7.02 -22.43
N PHE A 297 3.71 7.71 -21.37
CA PHE A 297 2.84 8.28 -20.36
C PHE A 297 1.87 9.29 -20.98
N ASN A 298 2.38 10.24 -21.75
CA ASN A 298 1.57 11.27 -22.39
C ASN A 298 0.57 10.66 -23.38
N TRP A 299 1.01 9.70 -24.20
CA TRP A 299 0.13 9.03 -25.17
C TRP A 299 -1.02 8.25 -24.50
N LEU A 300 -0.72 7.43 -23.48
CA LEU A 300 -1.74 6.66 -22.76
C LEU A 300 -2.66 7.53 -21.89
N ALA A 301 -2.15 8.65 -21.36
CA ALA A 301 -2.99 9.61 -20.64
C ALA A 301 -4.00 10.28 -21.59
N LEU A 302 -3.55 10.72 -22.76
CA LEU A 302 -4.40 11.35 -23.79
C LEU A 302 -5.43 10.40 -24.39
N LEU A 303 -5.07 9.13 -24.61
CA LEU A 303 -6.02 8.11 -25.12
C LEU A 303 -7.23 7.93 -24.19
N ARG A 304 -7.04 8.01 -22.87
CA ARG A 304 -8.15 7.89 -21.93
C ARG A 304 -9.05 9.12 -21.89
N ASP A 305 -8.51 10.30 -22.18
CA ASP A 305 -9.31 11.51 -22.35
C ASP A 305 -10.11 11.46 -23.67
N TYR A 306 -9.56 10.80 -24.71
CA TYR A 306 -10.27 10.51 -25.96
C TYR A 306 -11.39 9.48 -25.76
N GLU A 307 -11.14 8.38 -25.06
CA GLU A 307 -12.14 7.34 -24.71
C GLU A 307 -13.23 7.85 -23.76
N ARG A 308 -12.98 8.96 -23.02
CA ARG A 308 -13.96 9.63 -22.15
C ARG A 308 -14.84 10.65 -22.86
N LYS A 309 -14.57 11.00 -24.13
CA LYS A 309 -15.53 11.83 -24.86
C LYS A 309 -16.84 11.06 -24.96
N PRO A 310 -17.98 11.65 -24.57
CA PRO A 310 -19.27 11.04 -24.84
C PRO A 310 -19.38 10.78 -26.34
N ASP A 311 -20.01 9.67 -26.73
CA ASP A 311 -20.37 9.44 -28.11
C ASP A 311 -21.02 10.72 -28.67
N PRO A 312 -20.68 11.13 -29.91
CA PRO A 312 -21.39 12.23 -30.54
C PRO A 312 -22.89 11.92 -30.48
N PRO A 313 -23.75 12.90 -30.15
CA PRO A 313 -25.18 12.64 -30.00
C PRO A 313 -25.68 11.92 -31.26
N ALA A 314 -26.42 10.82 -31.05
CA ALA A 314 -27.01 10.03 -32.11
C ALA A 314 -27.93 10.92 -32.96
N GLY A 315 -27.40 11.51 -34.02
CA GLY A 315 -28.09 12.54 -34.78
C GLY A 315 -27.37 13.04 -36.03
N LEU A 316 -26.04 12.93 -36.12
CA LEU A 316 -25.35 13.22 -37.38
C LEU A 316 -25.28 11.97 -38.27
N ARG A 317 -26.43 11.60 -38.85
CA ARG A 317 -26.40 10.91 -40.15
C ARG A 317 -25.87 11.91 -41.16
N ALA A 318 -24.76 11.58 -41.80
CA ALA A 318 -24.24 12.33 -42.93
C ALA A 318 -25.32 12.37 -44.01
N ASP A 319 -25.87 13.56 -44.23
CA ASP A 319 -26.71 13.87 -45.38
C ASP A 319 -25.81 13.77 -46.61
N ARG A 320 -25.87 12.62 -47.31
CA ARG A 320 -25.30 12.52 -48.65
C ARG A 320 -26.26 13.27 -49.57
N GLY A 321 -26.00 14.56 -49.77
CA GLY A 321 -26.53 15.29 -50.91
C GLY A 321 -26.04 14.62 -52.20
N GLU A 322 -26.95 13.96 -52.90
CA GLU A 322 -26.80 13.61 -54.30
C GLU A 322 -26.95 14.90 -55.11
N ASP A 323 -25.85 15.51 -55.52
CA ASP A 323 -25.86 16.58 -56.52
C ASP A 323 -24.82 16.29 -57.62
N GLY A 324 -25.33 15.91 -58.80
CA GLY A 324 -24.81 16.34 -60.10
C GLY A 324 -23.51 15.73 -60.62
N ALA A 325 -23.57 14.54 -61.20
CA ALA A 325 -22.55 14.06 -62.13
C ALA A 325 -22.64 14.86 -63.45
N GLY A 326 -21.69 15.79 -63.66
CA GLY A 326 -21.46 16.46 -64.93
C GLY A 326 -20.81 15.53 -65.96
N THR A 327 -21.38 15.50 -67.15
CA THR A 327 -20.94 14.79 -68.36
C THR A 327 -19.51 15.22 -68.79
N PRO A 328 -18.61 14.29 -69.17
CA PRO A 328 -17.32 14.65 -69.75
C PRO A 328 -17.42 14.97 -71.26
N PRO A 329 -16.52 15.81 -71.82
CA PRO A 329 -16.55 16.19 -73.23
C PRO A 329 -15.93 15.11 -74.15
N PRO A 330 -16.21 15.13 -75.47
CA PRO A 330 -15.83 14.06 -76.38
C PRO A 330 -14.38 14.17 -76.84
N GLU A 331 -13.67 13.05 -76.86
CA GLU A 331 -12.39 12.88 -77.56
C GLU A 331 -12.64 12.69 -79.06
N ALA A 332 -11.95 13.49 -79.88
CA ALA A 332 -11.91 13.33 -81.33
C ALA A 332 -10.57 12.70 -81.75
N ASP A 333 -10.68 11.56 -82.43
CA ASP A 333 -9.74 10.85 -83.32
C ASP A 333 -8.28 11.30 -83.38
N ARG A 334 -7.37 10.36 -83.06
CA ARG A 334 -6.58 9.60 -84.06
C ARG A 334 -5.82 8.43 -83.43
#